data_AF-A0A0F9FCC1-F1
#
_entry.id   AF-A0A0F9FCC1-F1
#
_cell.length_a   1.000
_cell.length_b   1.000
_cell.length_c   1.000
_cell.angle_alpha   90.00
_cell.angle_beta   90.00
_cell.angle_gamma   90.00
#
_symmetry.space_group_name_H-M   'P 1'
#
loop_
_entity.id
_entity.type
_entity.pdbx_description
1 polymer ?
#
loop_
_entity_poly.entity_id
_entity_poly.type
_entity_poly.pdbx_seq_one_letter_code
_entity_poly.pdbx_strand_id
1 'polypeptide(L)' 'MELTVTSTAFSSLALPAGLVDNLSTLGYAHMTPVQAQSLPPVLAGKDIIAQAKTGSGKTAAFSLGVLAKLNV' A
#
# COMPACT_ATOMS: atom_id res chain seq x y z
N MET A 1 15.54 4.26 12.12
CA MET A 1 15.25 2.99 11.42
C MET A 1 14.90 3.35 10.00
N GLU A 2 15.75 3.02 9.04
CA GLU A 2 15.56 3.39 7.65
C GLU A 2 14.50 2.50 7.00
N LEU A 3 13.48 3.12 6.40
CA LEU A 3 12.48 2.42 5.62
C LEU A 3 13.11 2.09 4.27
N THR A 4 13.49 0.83 4.05
CA THR A 4 13.84 0.38 2.71
C THR A 4 12.58 0.48 1.86
N VAL A 5 12.56 1.44 0.93
CA VAL A 5 11.54 1.58 -0.11
C VAL A 5 12.00 0.83 -1.35
N THR A 6 11.05 0.22 -2.05
CA THR A 6 11.30 -0.45 -3.35
C THR A 6 11.25 0.57 -4.48
N SER A 7 11.53 0.17 -5.71
CA SER A 7 11.25 1.01 -6.89
C SER A 7 9.76 1.00 -7.30
N THR A 8 8.92 0.16 -6.66
CA THR A 8 7.52 -0.02 -7.02
C THR A 8 6.67 1.13 -6.49
N ALA A 9 6.14 1.96 -7.38
CA ALA A 9 5.30 3.10 -7.04
C ALA A 9 3.86 2.68 -6.70
N PHE A 10 3.19 3.42 -5.80
CA PHE A 10 1.76 3.17 -5.53
C PHE A 10 0.88 3.42 -6.76
N SER A 11 1.28 4.36 -7.63
CA SER A 11 0.60 4.68 -8.88
C SER A 11 0.63 3.54 -9.91
N SER A 12 1.44 2.48 -9.69
CA SER A 12 1.42 1.29 -10.55
C SER A 12 0.27 0.32 -10.22
N LEU A 13 -0.53 0.60 -9.18
CA LEU A 13 -1.65 -0.24 -8.76
C LEU A 13 -2.99 0.40 -9.16
N ALA A 14 -4.02 -0.43 -9.28
CA ALA A 14 -5.40 0.00 -9.53
C ALA A 14 -6.04 0.59 -8.26
N LEU A 15 -5.54 1.75 -7.82
CA LEU A 15 -6.08 2.53 -6.71
C LEU A 15 -6.92 3.70 -7.24
N PRO A 16 -7.94 4.16 -6.51
CA PRO A 16 -8.66 5.38 -6.85
C PRO A 16 -7.69 6.58 -6.96
N ALA A 17 -7.87 7.43 -7.97
CA ALA A 17 -6.96 8.54 -8.25
C ALA A 17 -6.72 9.45 -7.03
N GLY A 18 -7.80 9.82 -6.31
CA GLY A 18 -7.67 10.63 -5.09
C GLY A 18 -6.86 9.96 -3.97
N LEU A 19 -6.81 8.62 -3.93
CA LEU A 19 -5.97 7.90 -2.98
C LEU A 19 -4.48 8.02 -3.38
N VAL A 20 -4.18 7.90 -4.67
CA VAL A 20 -2.81 8.07 -5.21
C VAL A 20 -2.32 9.49 -5.00
N ASP A 21 -3.16 10.49 -5.24
CA ASP A 21 -2.83 11.90 -5.02
C ASP A 21 -2.52 12.17 -3.54
N ASN A 22 -3.35 11.64 -2.63
CA ASN A 22 -3.12 11.75 -1.20
C ASN A 22 -1.82 11.05 -0.75
N LEU A 23 -1.48 9.90 -1.34
CA LEU A 23 -0.20 9.25 -1.06
C LEU A 23 0.98 10.12 -1.52
N SER A 24 0.86 10.76 -2.68
CA SER A 24 1.87 11.69 -3.19
C SER A 24 2.06 12.90 -2.29
N THR A 25 0.96 13.53 -1.81
CA THR A 25 1.04 14.71 -0.92
C THR A 25 1.64 14.37 0.45
N LEU A 26 1.47 13.13 0.91
CA LEU A 26 2.10 12.61 2.13
C LEU A 26 3.57 12.17 1.93
N GLY A 27 4.11 12.26 0.71
CA GLY A 27 5.47 11.85 0.39
C GLY A 27 5.66 10.34 0.21
N TYR A 28 4.56 9.59 0.07
CA TYR A 28 4.59 8.14 -0.17
C TYR A 28 4.64 7.84 -1.67
N ALA A 29 5.81 8.05 -2.28
CA ALA A 29 6.01 7.77 -3.70
C ALA A 29 6.13 6.26 -4.00
N HIS A 30 6.86 5.52 -3.16
CA HIS A 30 7.19 4.12 -3.37
C HIS A 30 6.76 3.24 -2.19
N MET A 31 6.39 2.01 -2.50
CA MET A 31 6.02 1.00 -1.53
C MET A 31 7.25 0.43 -0.81
N THR A 32 7.09 0.13 0.48
CA THR A 32 8.01 -0.76 1.20
C THR A 32 7.87 -2.20 0.70
N PRO A 33 8.83 -3.10 0.97
CA PRO A 33 8.76 -4.50 0.52
C PRO A 33 7.47 -5.23 0.93
N VAL A 34 7.01 -5.03 2.18
CA VAL A 34 5.77 -5.69 2.63
C VAL A 34 4.54 -5.12 1.92
N GLN A 35 4.51 -3.81 1.63
CA GLN A 35 3.42 -3.19 0.88
C GLN A 35 3.40 -3.69 -0.56
N ALA A 36 4.55 -3.72 -1.24
CA ALA A 36 4.66 -4.19 -2.62
C ALA A 36 4.23 -5.66 -2.79
N GLN A 37 4.44 -6.51 -1.76
CA GLN A 37 4.04 -7.91 -1.77
C GLN A 37 2.56 -8.13 -1.38
N SER A 38 2.05 -7.34 -0.43
CA SER A 38 0.70 -7.54 0.14
C SER A 38 -0.40 -6.76 -0.55
N LEU A 39 -0.13 -5.56 -1.06
CA LEU A 39 -1.16 -4.67 -1.58
C LEU A 39 -1.80 -5.19 -2.89
N PRO A 40 -1.05 -5.72 -3.88
CA PRO A 40 -1.66 -6.28 -5.08
C PRO A 40 -2.66 -7.42 -4.82
N PRO A 41 -2.35 -8.48 -4.03
CA PRO A 41 -3.34 -9.51 -3.73
C PRO A 41 -4.51 -9.01 -2.88
N VAL A 42 -4.30 -8.04 -1.98
CA VAL A 42 -5.40 -7.41 -1.20
C VAL A 42 -6.38 -6.68 -2.11
N LEU A 43 -5.88 -5.89 -3.07
CA LEU A 43 -6.73 -5.20 -4.05
C LEU A 43 -7.47 -6.19 -4.95
N ALA A 44 -6.85 -7.33 -5.26
CA ALA A 44 -7.51 -8.45 -5.94
C ALA A 44 -8.53 -9.22 -5.07
N GLY A 45 -8.72 -8.83 -3.80
CA GLY A 45 -9.68 -9.45 -2.89
C GLY A 45 -9.28 -10.83 -2.39
N LYS A 46 -7.98 -11.15 -2.37
CA LYS A 46 -7.46 -12.39 -1.81
C LYS A 46 -7.20 -12.23 -0.32
N ASP A 47 -7.49 -13.29 0.44
CA ASP A 47 -7.05 -13.42 1.82
C ASP A 47 -5.54 -13.61 1.87
N ILE A 48 -4.89 -12.90 2.80
CA ILE A 48 -3.43 -12.94 2.94
C ILE A 48 -3.00 -12.95 4.41
N ILE A 49 -1.82 -13.50 4.67
CA ILE A 49 -1.08 -13.32 5.92
C ILE A 49 0.19 -12.55 5.59
N ALA A 50 0.38 -11.39 6.20
CA ALA A 50 1.57 -10.57 6.04
C ALA A 50 2.35 -10.48 7.36
N GLN A 51 3.56 -11.02 7.39
CA GLN A 51 4.48 -10.94 8.53
C GLN A 51 5.65 -10.01 8.21
N ALA A 52 5.84 -8.99 9.03
CA ALA A 52 6.98 -8.08 8.95
C ALA A 52 7.15 -7.35 10.29
N LYS A 53 8.32 -6.75 10.53
CA LYS A 53 8.59 -5.96 11.75
C LYS A 53 7.66 -4.75 11.91
N THR A 54 7.54 -4.21 13.12
CA THR A 54 6.86 -2.92 13.36
C THR A 54 7.52 -1.81 12.55
N GLY A 55 6.73 -0.86 12.06
CA GLY A 55 7.20 0.21 11.18
C GLY A 55 7.49 -0.25 9.74
N SER A 56 7.17 -1.48 9.34
CA SER A 56 7.35 -1.93 7.95
C SER A 56 6.30 -1.40 6.95
N GLY A 57 5.22 -0.78 7.42
CA GLY A 57 4.15 -0.26 6.57
C GLY A 57 2.94 -1.19 6.37
N LYS A 58 2.80 -2.28 7.15
CA LYS A 58 1.65 -3.21 7.09
C LYS A 58 0.30 -2.51 7.30
N THR A 59 0.21 -1.61 8.27
CA THR A 59 -1.04 -0.87 8.56
C THR A 59 -1.48 -0.06 7.35
N ALA A 60 -0.56 0.64 6.68
CA ALA A 60 -0.87 1.37 5.46
C ALA A 60 -1.33 0.43 4.33
N ALA A 61 -0.69 -0.73 4.14
CA ALA A 61 -1.14 -1.71 3.14
C ALA A 61 -2.59 -2.17 3.41
N PHE A 62 -2.91 -2.51 4.66
CA PHE A 62 -4.26 -2.91 5.05
C PHE A 62 -5.28 -1.77 4.84
N SER A 63 -5.00 -0.57 5.36
CA SER A 63 -5.90 0.58 5.25
C SER A 63 -6.15 0.99 3.80
N LEU A 64 -5.12 1.02 2.94
CA LEU A 64 -5.28 1.30 1.52
C LEU A 64 -6.14 0.24 0.83
N GLY A 65 -5.97 -1.04 1.19
CA GLY A 65 -6.82 -2.12 0.70
C GLY A 65 -8.30 -1.96 1.05
N VAL A 66 -8.61 -1.49 2.26
CA VAL A 66 -9.98 -1.19 2.68
C VAL A 66 -10.52 0.04 1.94
N LEU A 67 -9.78 1.16 1.97
CA LEU A 67 -10.18 2.42 1.35
C LEU A 67 -10.43 2.28 -0.16
N ALA A 68 -9.62 1.48 -0.86
CA ALA A 68 -9.78 1.25 -2.30
C ALA A 68 -11.09 0.57 -2.68
N LYS A 69 -11.80 -0.05 -1.73
CA LYS A 69 -13.08 -0.74 -1.96
C LYS A 69 -14.29 0.01 -1.39
N LEU A 70 -14.09 1.13 -0.70
CA LEU A 70 -15.19 1.94 -0.19
C LEU A 70 -15.79 2.75 -1.34
N ASN A 71 -17.07 2.50 -1.60
CA ASN A 71 -17.90 3.39 -2.41
C ASN A 71 -18.69 4.28 -1.45
N VAL A 72 -18.34 5.56 -1.41
CA VAL A 72 -19.03 6.61 -0.65
C VAL A 72 -19.65 7.62 -1.61
#